data_AF-A0A9E4XGE1-F1
#
_entry.id   AF-A0A9E4XGE1-F1
#
_cell.length_a   1.000
_cell.length_b   1.000
_cell.length_c   1.000
_cell.angle_alpha   90.00
_cell.angle_beta   90.00
_cell.angle_gamma   90.00
#
_symmetry.space_group_name_H-M   'P 1'
#
loop_
_entity.id
_entity.type
_entity.pdbx_description
1 polymer ?
#
loop_
_entity_poly.entity_id
_entity_poly.type
_entity_poly.pdbx_seq_one_letter_code
_entity_poly.pdbx_strand_id
1 'polypeptide(L)'
;MKRHAVVLLGRGGYSDAPKVQLAGLVKRLECTITDNLILGAFVDQATPSLPQALDECAESGARRILVVPVYVPDDRNLGAWILKLIKRWMANHAGEDVHVSVSRPLGDHEAIAEAVVQIASDPVSGDHVSQVVGLSDNGEPGWSVIPPHKYHLLQCRGPRCTARGSGDTWDHLNGRLQDEGMLDKDVLVAQTGCLYPCNLGPVMVVYPEGVWYCGMDRSAADRVVDEHFGKGQVVSDYARTPAPQAQRMPDPSS
;
A
#
# COMPACT_ATOMS: atom_id res chain seq x y z
N MET A 1 -26.32 -13.52 -10.42
CA MET A 1 -25.29 -12.46 -10.39
C MET A 1 -25.71 -11.42 -9.37
N LYS A 2 -24.86 -11.09 -8.39
CA LYS A 2 -25.21 -10.19 -7.29
C LYS A 2 -25.19 -8.75 -7.82
N ARG A 3 -26.33 -8.03 -7.73
CA ARG A 3 -26.43 -6.64 -8.23
C ARG A 3 -25.77 -5.61 -7.31
N HIS A 4 -25.46 -5.99 -6.07
CA HIS A 4 -24.90 -5.12 -5.04
C HIS A 4 -23.57 -5.71 -4.55
N ALA A 5 -22.61 -4.83 -4.28
CA ALA A 5 -21.34 -5.18 -3.67
C ALA A 5 -20.98 -4.24 -2.51
N VAL A 6 -20.21 -4.75 -1.57
CA VAL A 6 -19.63 -4.01 -0.44
C VAL A 6 -18.12 -4.24 -0.46
N VAL A 7 -17.36 -3.16 -0.53
CA VAL A 7 -15.89 -3.19 -0.45
C VAL A 7 -15.47 -2.67 0.91
N LEU A 8 -14.92 -3.54 1.75
CA LEU A 8 -14.30 -3.16 3.01
C LEU A 8 -12.92 -2.57 2.72
N LEU A 9 -12.76 -1.27 2.95
CA LEU A 9 -11.53 -0.55 2.70
C LEU A 9 -10.70 -0.45 3.98
N GLY A 10 -9.63 -1.24 4.06
CA GLY A 10 -8.66 -1.23 5.15
C GLY A 10 -7.43 -0.36 4.87
N ARG A 11 -6.57 -0.24 5.89
CA ARG A 11 -5.18 0.23 5.77
C ARG A 11 -4.27 -0.97 5.65
N GLY A 12 -3.31 -0.93 4.75
CA GLY A 12 -2.31 -2.00 4.68
C GLY A 12 -1.26 -1.86 5.78
N GLY A 13 -0.27 -2.75 5.74
CA GLY A 13 0.87 -2.70 6.62
C GLY A 13 2.00 -3.57 6.09
N TYR A 14 3.12 -3.57 6.80
CA TYR A 14 4.36 -4.25 6.40
C TYR A 14 4.36 -5.77 6.62
N SER A 15 3.39 -6.28 7.40
CA SER A 15 3.22 -7.71 7.63
C SER A 15 1.93 -8.21 6.97
N ASP A 16 1.73 -9.52 6.94
CA ASP A 16 0.47 -10.10 6.47
C ASP A 16 -0.70 -9.93 7.44
N ALA A 17 -0.45 -9.43 8.66
CA ALA A 17 -1.49 -9.31 9.68
C ALA A 17 -2.70 -8.48 9.23
N PRO A 18 -2.56 -7.28 8.59
CA PRO A 18 -3.70 -6.53 8.09
C PRO A 18 -4.47 -7.27 6.98
N LYS A 19 -3.77 -8.02 6.12
CA LYS A 19 -4.39 -8.85 5.08
C LYS A 19 -5.24 -9.96 5.70
N VAL A 20 -4.66 -10.69 6.66
CA VAL A 20 -5.35 -11.78 7.37
C VAL A 20 -6.56 -11.26 8.14
N GLN A 21 -6.43 -10.14 8.85
CA GLN A 21 -7.54 -9.54 9.59
C GLN A 21 -8.69 -9.10 8.68
N LEU A 22 -8.38 -8.37 7.60
CA LEU A 22 -9.40 -7.91 6.65
C LEU A 22 -10.08 -9.09 5.94
N ALA A 23 -9.32 -10.09 5.50
CA ALA A 23 -9.87 -11.30 4.90
C ALA A 23 -10.77 -12.08 5.88
N GLY A 24 -10.38 -12.15 7.14
CA GLY A 24 -11.20 -12.73 8.20
C GLY A 24 -12.53 -11.99 8.40
N LEU A 25 -12.51 -10.65 8.34
CA LEU A 25 -13.72 -9.83 8.42
C LEU A 25 -14.63 -10.03 7.19
N VAL A 26 -14.06 -10.02 5.98
CA VAL A 26 -14.78 -10.33 4.73
C VAL A 26 -15.51 -11.67 4.86
N LYS A 27 -14.80 -12.73 5.24
CA LYS A 27 -15.38 -14.07 5.38
C LYS A 27 -16.54 -14.13 6.38
N ARG A 28 -16.44 -13.41 7.51
CA ARG A 28 -17.53 -13.32 8.51
C ARG A 28 -18.74 -12.57 7.96
N LEU A 29 -18.52 -11.51 7.18
CA LEU A 29 -19.60 -10.75 6.56
C LEU A 29 -20.25 -11.49 5.40
N GLU A 30 -19.51 -12.28 4.62
CA GLU A 30 -20.09 -13.14 3.57
C GLU A 30 -21.08 -14.15 4.13
N CYS A 31 -20.80 -14.70 5.32
CA CYS A 31 -21.73 -15.60 6.03
C CYS A 31 -23.00 -14.89 6.51
N THR A 32 -22.97 -13.57 6.69
CA THR A 32 -24.08 -12.78 7.26
C THR A 32 -24.86 -12.02 6.19
N ILE A 33 -24.18 -11.49 5.17
CA ILE A 33 -24.70 -10.66 4.09
C ILE A 33 -24.60 -11.45 2.78
N THR A 34 -25.54 -12.38 2.59
CA THR A 34 -25.48 -13.34 1.49
C THR A 34 -25.88 -12.75 0.13
N ASP A 35 -26.70 -11.70 0.12
CA ASP A 35 -27.23 -11.06 -1.10
C ASP A 35 -26.22 -10.13 -1.82
N ASN A 36 -25.12 -9.76 -1.15
CA ASN A 36 -24.12 -8.83 -1.68
C ASN A 36 -22.79 -9.54 -1.92
N LEU A 37 -22.04 -9.10 -2.94
CA LEU A 37 -20.63 -9.46 -3.09
C LEU A 37 -19.83 -8.70 -2.02
N ILE A 38 -19.00 -9.36 -1.23
CA ILE A 38 -18.18 -8.71 -0.21
C ILE A 38 -16.71 -8.86 -0.61
N LEU A 39 -16.02 -7.75 -0.80
CA LEU A 39 -14.58 -7.75 -1.11
C LEU A 39 -13.82 -6.95 -0.05
N GLY A 40 -12.54 -7.26 0.11
CA GLY A 40 -11.59 -6.47 0.89
C GLY A 40 -10.66 -5.70 -0.04
N ALA A 41 -10.34 -4.46 0.30
CA ALA A 41 -9.36 -3.65 -0.43
C ALA A 41 -8.53 -2.81 0.54
N PHE A 42 -7.39 -2.32 0.07
CA PHE A 42 -6.50 -1.48 0.85
C PHE A 42 -6.29 -0.11 0.21
N VAL A 43 -6.25 0.92 1.06
CA VAL A 43 -5.99 2.29 0.65
C VAL A 43 -4.49 2.54 0.38
N ASP A 44 -3.63 1.79 1.07
CA ASP A 44 -2.18 1.80 0.95
C ASP A 44 -1.54 0.49 1.45
N GLN A 45 -0.26 0.29 1.17
CA GLN A 45 0.63 -0.76 1.69
C GLN A 45 0.25 -2.23 1.48
N ALA A 46 -0.91 -2.52 0.93
CA ALA A 46 -1.34 -3.88 0.62
C ALA A 46 -2.19 -3.91 -0.65
N THR A 47 -2.48 -5.12 -1.11
CA THR A 47 -3.30 -5.43 -2.28
C THR A 47 -4.42 -6.40 -1.88
N PRO A 48 -5.58 -6.38 -2.57
CA PRO A 48 -5.90 -5.53 -3.73
C PRO A 48 -6.13 -4.07 -3.33
N SER A 49 -5.81 -3.15 -4.24
CA SER A 49 -6.10 -1.73 -4.10
C SER A 49 -7.60 -1.45 -4.33
N LEU A 50 -8.08 -0.28 -3.88
CA LEU A 50 -9.48 0.09 -4.09
C LEU A 50 -9.92 0.00 -5.57
N PRO A 51 -9.17 0.53 -6.57
CA PRO A 51 -9.56 0.37 -7.98
C PRO A 51 -9.68 -1.10 -8.41
N GLN A 52 -8.74 -1.96 -8.00
CA GLN A 52 -8.78 -3.39 -8.34
C GLN A 52 -10.04 -4.07 -7.79
N ALA A 53 -10.45 -3.74 -6.56
CA ALA A 53 -11.68 -4.27 -5.99
C ALA A 53 -12.95 -3.70 -6.66
N LEU A 54 -12.90 -2.45 -7.16
CA LEU A 54 -14.00 -1.88 -7.94
C LEU A 54 -14.12 -2.54 -9.31
N ASP A 55 -12.99 -2.81 -9.98
CA ASP A 55 -12.94 -3.57 -11.24
C ASP A 55 -13.56 -4.96 -11.04
N GLU A 56 -13.13 -5.71 -10.01
CA GLU A 56 -13.65 -7.03 -9.69
C GLU A 56 -15.17 -7.00 -9.39
N CYS A 57 -15.65 -5.95 -8.72
CA CYS A 57 -17.08 -5.75 -8.48
C CYS A 57 -17.86 -5.55 -9.79
N ALA A 58 -17.34 -4.70 -10.69
CA ALA A 58 -17.97 -4.40 -11.98
C ALA A 58 -17.97 -5.64 -12.90
N GLU A 59 -16.85 -6.36 -12.97
CA GLU A 59 -16.70 -7.63 -13.71
C GLU A 59 -17.63 -8.73 -13.17
N SER A 60 -17.84 -8.75 -11.85
CA SER A 60 -18.82 -9.62 -11.20
C SER A 60 -20.27 -9.17 -11.40
N GLY A 61 -20.48 -8.05 -12.09
CA GLY A 61 -21.78 -7.54 -12.49
C GLY A 61 -22.55 -6.76 -11.43
N ALA A 62 -21.85 -6.25 -10.41
CA ALA A 62 -22.43 -5.35 -9.43
C ALA A 62 -22.70 -3.97 -10.05
N ARG A 63 -23.91 -3.43 -9.83
CA ARG A 63 -24.31 -2.09 -10.30
C ARG A 63 -24.30 -1.04 -9.20
N ARG A 64 -24.23 -1.48 -7.95
CA ARG A 64 -24.21 -0.62 -6.77
C ARG A 64 -23.14 -1.14 -5.84
N ILE A 65 -22.10 -0.34 -5.64
CA ILE A 65 -20.92 -0.70 -4.83
C ILE A 65 -20.85 0.27 -3.66
N LEU A 66 -20.89 -0.25 -2.43
CA LEU A 66 -20.68 0.53 -1.21
C LEU A 66 -19.26 0.31 -0.70
N VAL A 67 -18.44 1.36 -0.68
CA VAL A 67 -17.11 1.34 -0.07
C VAL A 67 -17.24 1.72 1.40
N VAL A 68 -16.77 0.86 2.29
CA VAL A 68 -16.84 1.03 3.76
C VAL A 68 -15.43 1.12 4.33
N PRO A 69 -14.96 2.31 4.74
CA PRO A 69 -13.69 2.43 5.46
C PRO A 69 -13.77 1.75 6.82
N VAL A 70 -12.94 0.71 7.05
CA VAL A 70 -12.96 -0.11 8.28
C VAL A 70 -11.77 0.11 9.21
N TYR A 71 -10.91 1.09 8.90
CA TYR A 71 -9.79 1.46 9.77
C TYR A 71 -10.21 2.54 10.78
N VAL A 72 -9.66 2.44 11.99
CA VAL A 72 -9.91 3.35 13.11
C VAL A 72 -8.56 3.73 13.74
N PRO A 73 -8.23 5.02 13.89
CA PRO A 73 -9.03 6.20 13.52
C PRO A 73 -9.02 6.48 12.00
N ASP A 74 -10.01 7.23 11.52
CA ASP A 74 -10.07 7.73 10.14
C ASP A 74 -9.34 9.07 9.96
N ASP A 75 -9.03 9.43 8.71
CA ASP A 75 -8.43 10.72 8.31
C ASP A 75 -9.33 11.44 7.28
N ARG A 76 -9.76 12.66 7.61
CA ARG A 76 -10.67 13.44 6.73
C ARG A 76 -10.07 13.75 5.36
N ASN A 77 -8.77 14.00 5.27
CA ASN A 77 -8.08 14.24 4.01
C ASN A 77 -8.04 12.97 3.17
N LEU A 78 -7.88 11.82 3.81
CA LEU A 78 -7.92 10.52 3.15
C LEU A 78 -9.31 10.26 2.56
N GLY A 79 -10.38 10.52 3.30
CA GLY A 79 -11.77 10.42 2.80
C GLY A 79 -12.00 11.29 1.55
N ALA A 80 -11.54 12.55 1.57
CA ALA A 80 -11.64 13.43 0.41
C ALA A 80 -10.84 12.93 -0.81
N TRP A 81 -9.71 12.27 -0.57
CA TRP A 81 -8.90 11.66 -1.62
C TRP A 81 -9.53 10.39 -2.19
N ILE A 82 -10.12 9.53 -1.35
CA ILE A 82 -10.86 8.32 -1.79
C ILE A 82 -11.97 8.71 -2.78
N LEU A 83 -12.71 9.78 -2.49
CA LEU A 83 -13.74 10.28 -3.41
C LEU A 83 -13.16 10.73 -4.76
N LYS A 84 -11.97 11.33 -4.78
CA LYS A 84 -11.28 11.69 -6.04
C LYS A 84 -10.81 10.45 -6.80
N LEU A 85 -10.32 9.44 -6.09
CA LEU A 85 -9.91 8.17 -6.68
C LEU A 85 -11.09 7.47 -7.35
N ILE A 86 -12.22 7.37 -6.65
CA ILE A 86 -13.46 6.79 -7.19
C ILE A 86 -13.96 7.59 -8.40
N LYS A 87 -13.97 8.93 -8.34
CA LYS A 87 -14.34 9.77 -9.51
C LYS A 87 -13.47 9.50 -10.72
N ARG A 88 -12.16 9.30 -10.54
CA ARG A 88 -11.24 8.95 -11.62
C ARG A 88 -11.53 7.56 -12.18
N TRP A 89 -11.79 6.59 -11.32
CA TRP A 89 -12.20 5.24 -11.72
C TRP A 89 -13.50 5.27 -12.53
N MET A 90 -14.53 6.00 -12.05
CA MET A 90 -15.81 6.17 -12.74
C MET A 90 -15.66 6.85 -14.11
N ALA A 91 -14.70 7.76 -14.29
CA ALA A 91 -14.44 8.38 -15.58
C ALA A 91 -13.96 7.38 -16.63
N ASN A 92 -13.25 6.32 -16.21
CA ASN A 92 -12.82 5.24 -17.10
C ASN A 92 -13.94 4.22 -17.40
N HIS A 93 -14.98 4.19 -16.57
CA HIS A 93 -16.17 3.34 -16.72
C HIS A 93 -17.39 4.16 -17.17
N ALA A 94 -17.14 5.26 -17.90
CA ALA A 94 -18.19 6.15 -18.36
C ALA A 94 -19.10 5.46 -19.37
N GLY A 95 -20.40 5.39 -19.06
CA GLY A 95 -21.41 4.70 -19.87
C GLY A 95 -21.85 3.36 -19.31
N GLU A 96 -21.17 2.85 -18.29
CA GLU A 96 -21.62 1.67 -17.54
C GLU A 96 -22.68 2.05 -16.48
N ASP A 97 -23.62 1.15 -16.24
CA ASP A 97 -24.66 1.30 -15.20
C ASP A 97 -24.11 0.87 -13.82
N VAL A 98 -23.08 1.58 -13.35
CA VAL A 98 -22.41 1.32 -12.07
C VAL A 98 -22.40 2.59 -11.19
N HIS A 99 -22.86 2.43 -9.96
CA HIS A 99 -22.90 3.48 -8.94
C HIS A 99 -22.03 3.10 -7.76
N VAL A 100 -21.09 3.97 -7.39
CA VAL A 100 -20.21 3.80 -6.23
C VAL A 100 -20.55 4.84 -5.17
N SER A 101 -20.76 4.39 -3.94
CA SER A 101 -20.93 5.26 -2.76
C SER A 101 -19.88 4.92 -1.70
N VAL A 102 -19.57 5.89 -0.84
CA VAL A 102 -18.67 5.70 0.31
C VAL A 102 -19.49 5.94 1.57
N SER A 103 -19.47 5.00 2.52
CA SER A 103 -20.17 5.16 3.79
C SER A 103 -19.45 6.16 4.70
N ARG A 104 -20.06 6.45 5.86
CA ARG A 104 -19.28 6.98 6.99
C ARG A 104 -18.22 5.94 7.40
N PRO A 105 -17.05 6.36 7.89
CA PRO A 105 -16.04 5.44 8.42
C PRO A 105 -16.60 4.63 9.58
N LEU A 106 -16.09 3.42 9.75
CA LEU A 106 -16.50 2.53 10.85
C LEU A 106 -16.31 3.18 12.22
N GLY A 107 -15.28 4.00 12.40
CA GLY A 107 -14.99 4.71 13.65
C GLY A 107 -16.09 5.68 14.11
N ASP A 108 -16.98 6.13 13.22
CA ASP A 108 -18.11 7.00 13.57
C ASP A 108 -19.35 6.22 14.06
N HIS A 109 -19.31 4.88 14.01
CA HIS A 109 -20.44 4.04 14.37
C HIS A 109 -20.45 3.73 15.88
N GLU A 110 -21.61 3.84 16.52
CA GLU A 110 -21.77 3.66 17.98
C GLU A 110 -21.28 2.30 18.49
N ALA A 111 -21.48 1.24 17.69
CA ALA A 111 -21.01 -0.11 17.98
C ALA A 111 -19.48 -0.22 18.22
N ILE A 112 -18.67 0.74 17.75
CA ILE A 112 -17.24 0.76 18.05
C ILE A 112 -17.00 1.03 19.54
N ALA A 113 -17.75 1.93 20.16
CA ALA A 113 -17.64 2.17 21.59
C ALA A 113 -18.05 0.92 22.38
N GLU A 114 -19.11 0.24 21.96
CA GLU A 114 -19.56 -1.02 22.58
C GLU A 114 -18.52 -2.12 22.45
N ALA A 115 -17.91 -2.28 21.28
CA ALA A 115 -16.84 -3.25 21.05
C ALA A 115 -15.63 -2.96 21.95
N VAL A 116 -15.23 -1.69 22.11
CA VAL A 116 -14.15 -1.29 23.03
C VAL A 116 -14.51 -1.61 24.47
N VAL A 117 -15.74 -1.36 24.90
CA VAL A 117 -16.20 -1.72 26.26
C VAL A 117 -16.12 -3.23 26.49
N GLN A 118 -16.54 -4.04 25.52
CA GLN A 118 -16.46 -5.50 25.61
C GLN A 118 -15.01 -5.99 25.73
N ILE A 119 -14.11 -5.46 24.90
CA ILE A 119 -12.68 -5.79 24.93
C ILE A 119 -12.06 -5.37 26.28
N ALA A 120 -12.33 -4.15 26.73
CA ALA A 120 -11.76 -3.61 27.97
C ALA A 120 -12.29 -4.30 29.24
N SER A 121 -13.49 -4.90 29.16
CA SER A 121 -14.09 -5.65 30.26
C SER A 121 -13.71 -7.13 30.27
N ASP A 122 -13.04 -7.63 29.22
CA ASP A 122 -12.57 -9.01 29.15
C ASP A 122 -11.28 -9.16 29.99
N PRO A 123 -11.33 -9.91 31.12
CA PRO A 123 -10.20 -10.02 32.04
C PRO A 123 -8.98 -10.75 31.44
N VAL A 124 -9.06 -11.31 30.22
CA VAL A 124 -8.01 -12.14 29.60
C VAL A 124 -7.66 -11.74 28.15
N SER A 125 -8.00 -10.53 27.68
CA SER A 125 -7.61 -10.16 26.29
C SER A 125 -6.29 -9.40 26.22
N GLY A 126 -5.18 -10.15 26.16
CA GLY A 126 -3.87 -9.60 25.78
C GLY A 126 -2.68 -10.30 26.43
N ASP A 127 -1.49 -10.06 25.87
CA ASP A 127 -0.24 -10.47 26.48
C ASP A 127 -0.07 -9.75 27.84
N HIS A 128 -0.08 -10.52 28.94
CA HIS A 128 0.16 -9.97 30.26
C HIS A 128 1.64 -9.59 30.40
N VAL A 129 1.94 -8.30 30.29
CA VAL A 129 3.26 -7.74 30.67
C VAL A 129 3.35 -7.73 32.20
N SER A 130 3.53 -8.92 32.78
CA SER A 130 3.45 -9.16 34.23
C SER A 130 4.74 -8.82 34.97
N GLN A 131 5.85 -8.62 34.26
CA GLN A 131 7.12 -8.25 34.85
C GLN A 131 7.94 -7.36 33.91
N VAL A 132 8.36 -6.20 34.41
CA VAL A 132 9.49 -5.45 33.82
C VAL A 132 10.77 -6.08 34.36
N VAL A 133 11.10 -7.30 33.92
CA VAL A 133 12.41 -7.90 34.24
C VAL A 133 13.40 -7.36 33.25
N GLY A 134 14.33 -6.52 33.72
CA GLY A 134 15.47 -6.07 32.94
C GLY A 134 15.09 -5.57 31.54
N LEU A 135 14.51 -4.37 31.46
CA LEU A 135 14.59 -3.55 30.23
C LEU A 135 16.07 -3.18 30.01
N SER A 136 16.91 -4.18 29.72
CA SER A 136 18.06 -3.93 28.90
C SER A 136 17.52 -3.97 27.48
N ASP A 137 17.29 -2.80 26.90
CA ASP A 137 17.17 -2.63 25.44
C ASP A 137 18.42 -3.15 24.69
N ASN A 138 19.39 -3.72 25.42
CA ASN A 138 20.28 -4.77 24.95
C ASN A 138 19.46 -6.03 24.55
N GLY A 139 18.47 -5.88 23.67
CA GLY A 139 17.91 -6.97 22.88
C GLY A 139 19.02 -7.72 22.16
N GLU A 140 18.68 -8.83 21.48
CA GLU A 140 19.66 -9.68 20.78
C GLU A 140 20.80 -8.83 20.20
N PRO A 141 22.07 -9.07 20.55
CA PRO A 141 23.17 -8.13 20.28
C PRO A 141 23.27 -7.64 18.83
N GLY A 142 22.71 -8.41 17.88
CA GLY A 142 22.55 -8.02 16.47
C GLY A 142 21.76 -6.72 16.25
N TRP A 143 20.79 -6.36 17.08
CA TRP A 143 20.05 -5.09 16.98
C TRP A 143 20.87 -3.86 17.41
N SER A 144 22.07 -4.07 17.95
CA SER A 144 23.04 -3.01 18.28
C SER A 144 24.22 -2.95 17.31
N VAL A 145 24.23 -3.80 16.28
CA VAL A 145 25.26 -3.80 15.23
C VAL A 145 24.63 -3.24 13.96
N ILE A 146 25.12 -2.09 13.51
CA ILE A 146 24.67 -1.50 12.24
C ILE A 146 25.28 -2.31 11.09
N PRO A 147 24.48 -3.06 10.30
CA PRO A 147 25.01 -3.79 9.15
C PRO A 147 25.53 -2.83 8.09
N PRO A 148 26.67 -3.13 7.44
CA PRO A 148 27.12 -2.36 6.30
C PRO A 148 26.25 -2.69 5.08
N HIS A 149 25.70 -1.67 4.44
CA HIS A 149 25.00 -1.79 3.17
C HIS A 149 25.68 -0.92 2.12
N LYS A 150 25.82 -1.44 0.90
CA LYS A 150 26.40 -0.70 -0.22
C LYS A 150 25.44 0.37 -0.72
N TYR A 151 24.15 0.05 -0.75
CA TYR A 151 23.08 0.93 -1.22
C TYR A 151 21.95 1.07 -0.20
N HIS A 152 21.38 2.27 -0.13
CA HIS A 152 20.11 2.52 0.57
C HIS A 152 19.08 2.96 -0.45
N LEU A 153 18.05 2.14 -0.63
CA LEU A 153 16.97 2.38 -1.57
C LEU A 153 15.76 2.89 -0.81
N LEU A 154 15.27 4.07 -1.18
CA LEU A 154 14.06 4.68 -0.63
C LEU A 154 12.95 4.64 -1.68
N GLN A 155 11.95 3.78 -1.53
CA GLN A 155 10.83 3.71 -2.47
C GLN A 155 9.58 4.38 -1.91
N CYS A 156 9.03 5.32 -2.69
CA CYS A 156 7.82 6.04 -2.31
C CYS A 156 6.58 5.15 -2.42
N ARG A 157 5.95 4.90 -1.27
CA ARG A 157 4.67 4.17 -1.15
C ARG A 157 3.55 5.06 -0.62
N GLY A 158 3.72 6.38 -0.77
CA GLY A 158 2.65 7.35 -0.52
C GLY A 158 1.48 7.21 -1.51
N PRO A 159 0.27 7.72 -1.20
CA PRO A 159 -0.96 7.39 -1.94
C PRO A 159 -0.90 7.59 -3.46
N ARG A 160 -0.18 8.62 -3.92
CA ARG A 160 -0.06 8.93 -5.36
C ARG A 160 0.88 7.99 -6.12
N CYS A 161 1.94 7.48 -5.48
CA CYS A 161 2.80 6.49 -6.12
C CYS A 161 2.15 5.10 -6.06
N THR A 162 1.45 4.79 -4.97
CA THR A 162 0.66 3.56 -4.86
C THR A 162 -0.42 3.50 -5.93
N ALA A 163 -1.15 4.60 -6.17
CA ALA A 163 -2.14 4.71 -7.25
C ALA A 163 -1.54 4.66 -8.67
N ARG A 164 -0.20 4.62 -8.81
CA ARG A 164 0.53 4.44 -10.07
C ARG A 164 1.30 3.12 -10.12
N GLY A 165 0.97 2.16 -9.25
CA GLY A 165 1.56 0.83 -9.28
C GLY A 165 2.84 0.66 -8.47
N SER A 166 3.20 1.59 -7.56
CA SER A 166 4.42 1.42 -6.76
C SER A 166 4.44 0.18 -5.86
N GLY A 167 3.31 -0.52 -5.70
CA GLY A 167 3.23 -1.77 -4.96
C GLY A 167 3.69 -2.95 -5.79
N ASP A 168 3.25 -2.98 -7.04
CA ASP A 168 3.72 -3.98 -8.00
C ASP A 168 5.23 -3.88 -8.20
N THR A 169 5.73 -2.65 -8.39
CA THR A 169 7.18 -2.42 -8.51
C THR A 169 7.93 -2.73 -7.22
N TRP A 170 7.34 -2.49 -6.04
CA TRP A 170 7.93 -2.83 -4.74
C TRP A 170 8.08 -4.35 -4.58
N ASP A 171 6.99 -5.10 -4.80
CA ASP A 171 7.00 -6.55 -4.64
C ASP A 171 7.97 -7.19 -5.63
N HIS A 172 7.96 -6.74 -6.89
CA HIS A 172 8.85 -7.23 -7.94
C HIS A 172 10.32 -6.92 -7.65
N LEU A 173 10.64 -5.68 -7.25
CA LEU A 173 12.01 -5.27 -6.93
C LEU A 173 12.58 -6.05 -5.74
N ASN A 174 11.82 -6.18 -4.65
CA ASN A 174 12.28 -6.95 -3.48
C ASN A 174 12.46 -8.43 -3.82
N GLY A 175 11.57 -9.02 -4.63
CA GLY A 175 11.73 -10.38 -5.16
C GLY A 175 13.03 -10.53 -5.95
N ARG A 176 13.29 -9.64 -6.91
CA ARG A 176 14.54 -9.64 -7.70
C ARG A 176 15.79 -9.49 -6.82
N LEU A 177 15.78 -8.57 -5.86
CA LEU A 177 16.90 -8.39 -4.92
C LEU A 177 17.12 -9.63 -4.04
N GLN A 178 16.05 -10.31 -3.65
CA GLN A 178 16.11 -11.54 -2.88
C GLN A 178 16.68 -12.70 -3.71
N ASP A 179 16.25 -12.83 -4.97
CA ASP A 179 16.73 -13.86 -5.91
C ASP A 179 18.23 -13.70 -6.21
N GLU A 180 18.68 -12.45 -6.36
CA GLU A 180 20.11 -12.11 -6.53
C GLU A 180 20.89 -12.14 -5.20
N GLY A 181 20.22 -12.43 -4.08
CA GLY A 181 20.84 -12.54 -2.75
C GLY A 181 21.36 -11.22 -2.18
N MET A 182 20.92 -10.07 -2.72
CA MET A 182 21.33 -8.71 -2.39
C MET A 182 20.46 -8.04 -1.32
N LEU A 183 19.20 -8.46 -1.18
CA LEU A 183 18.23 -7.89 -0.24
C LEU A 183 18.75 -7.99 1.20
N ASP A 184 18.71 -6.87 1.93
CA ASP A 184 19.17 -6.72 3.32
C ASP A 184 20.66 -7.07 3.54
N LYS A 185 21.44 -7.20 2.46
CA LYS A 185 22.89 -7.36 2.48
C LYS A 185 23.56 -6.19 1.79
N ASP A 186 23.52 -6.16 0.46
CA ASP A 186 24.10 -5.09 -0.35
C ASP A 186 23.16 -3.90 -0.44
N VAL A 187 21.85 -4.16 -0.52
CA VAL A 187 20.81 -3.14 -0.71
C VAL A 187 19.86 -3.19 0.48
N LEU A 188 19.89 -2.14 1.30
CA LEU A 188 18.86 -1.91 2.30
C LEU A 188 17.68 -1.18 1.65
N VAL A 189 16.53 -1.85 1.62
CA VAL A 189 15.32 -1.31 1.02
C VAL A 189 14.43 -0.73 2.11
N ALA A 190 14.19 0.57 2.04
CA ALA A 190 13.29 1.28 2.93
C ALA A 190 12.10 1.83 2.15
N GLN A 191 10.93 1.47 2.64
CA GLN A 191 9.70 2.12 2.22
C GLN A 191 9.59 3.51 2.84
N THR A 192 9.12 4.48 2.07
CA THR A 192 8.88 5.84 2.57
C THR A 192 7.46 6.33 2.29
N GLY A 193 7.07 7.40 2.99
CA GLY A 193 5.99 8.28 2.58
C GLY A 193 6.31 9.04 1.27
N CYS A 194 5.59 10.13 1.01
CA CYS A 194 5.78 10.93 -0.21
C CYS A 194 7.19 11.53 -0.29
N LEU A 195 7.97 11.18 -1.32
CA LEU A 195 9.29 11.77 -1.59
C LEU A 195 9.27 12.99 -2.53
N TYR A 196 8.14 13.25 -3.21
CA TYR A 196 8.03 14.17 -4.35
C TYR A 196 8.93 13.75 -5.56
N PRO A 197 8.73 14.30 -6.77
CA PRO A 197 7.50 14.87 -7.30
C PRO A 197 6.52 13.75 -7.74
N CYS A 198 5.27 13.80 -7.28
CA CYS A 198 4.32 12.71 -7.54
C CYS A 198 3.88 12.58 -9.01
N ASN A 199 4.08 13.61 -9.82
CA ASN A 199 3.80 13.55 -11.26
C ASN A 199 4.80 12.68 -12.02
N LEU A 200 5.94 12.37 -11.42
CA LEU A 200 6.95 11.43 -11.93
C LEU A 200 6.88 10.06 -11.22
N GLY A 201 5.85 9.83 -10.40
CA GLY A 201 5.67 8.58 -9.67
C GLY A 201 5.37 7.39 -10.59
N PRO A 202 5.67 6.15 -10.16
CA PRO A 202 6.36 5.80 -8.91
C PRO A 202 7.81 6.28 -8.85
N VAL A 203 8.22 6.82 -7.70
CA VAL A 203 9.58 7.36 -7.50
C VAL A 203 10.36 6.53 -6.47
N MET A 204 11.66 6.45 -6.70
CA MET A 204 12.63 5.76 -5.85
C MET A 204 13.94 6.54 -5.84
N VAL A 205 14.63 6.56 -4.69
CA VAL A 205 15.94 7.21 -4.56
C VAL A 205 16.96 6.20 -4.08
N VAL A 206 18.14 6.18 -4.70
CA VAL A 206 19.23 5.29 -4.30
C VAL A 206 20.41 6.12 -3.82
N TYR A 207 20.86 5.84 -2.59
CA TYR A 207 22.09 6.35 -2.00
C TYR A 207 23.18 5.27 -2.00
N PRO A 208 24.48 5.63 -2.00
CA PRO A 208 25.03 6.98 -1.78
C PRO A 208 24.98 7.94 -2.99
N GLU A 209 24.71 7.45 -4.19
CA GLU A 209 24.77 8.25 -5.43
C GLU A 209 23.70 9.36 -5.50
N GLY A 210 22.64 9.27 -4.71
CA GLY A 210 21.54 10.24 -4.71
C GLY A 210 20.71 10.24 -5.99
N VAL A 211 20.66 9.09 -6.68
CA VAL A 211 19.99 8.94 -7.98
C VAL A 211 18.49 8.84 -7.77
N TRP A 212 17.73 9.69 -8.47
CA TRP A 212 16.27 9.63 -8.47
C TRP A 212 15.78 8.83 -9.67
N TYR A 213 15.20 7.66 -9.42
CA TYR A 213 14.51 6.90 -10.43
C TYR A 213 13.03 7.24 -10.45
N CYS A 214 12.54 7.63 -11.63
CA CYS A 214 11.18 8.09 -11.84
C CYS A 214 10.44 7.20 -12.84
N GLY A 215 9.11 7.09 -12.70
CA GLY A 215 8.29 6.24 -13.56
C GLY A 215 8.60 4.76 -13.42
N MET A 216 8.88 4.32 -12.20
CA MET A 216 9.30 2.95 -11.94
C MET A 216 8.19 1.93 -12.23
N ASP A 217 8.49 0.97 -13.10
CA ASP A 217 7.71 -0.24 -13.38
C ASP A 217 8.60 -1.50 -13.18
N ARG A 218 8.09 -2.69 -13.52
CA ARG A 218 8.85 -3.95 -13.41
C ARG A 218 10.12 -3.96 -14.26
N SER A 219 10.06 -3.45 -15.48
CA SER A 219 11.20 -3.37 -16.39
C SER A 219 12.28 -2.42 -15.86
N ALA A 220 11.88 -1.27 -15.32
CA ALA A 220 12.77 -0.34 -14.66
C ALA A 220 13.42 -0.97 -13.42
N ALA A 221 12.64 -1.72 -12.63
CA ALA A 221 13.16 -2.42 -11.46
C ALA A 221 14.18 -3.50 -11.84
N ASP A 222 13.92 -4.31 -12.87
CA ASP A 222 14.87 -5.30 -13.39
C ASP A 222 16.20 -4.65 -13.77
N ARG A 223 16.13 -3.56 -14.54
CA ARG A 223 17.33 -2.82 -14.96
C ARG A 223 18.07 -2.19 -13.78
N VAL A 224 17.37 -1.66 -12.78
CA VAL A 224 18.03 -1.11 -11.58
C VAL A 224 18.77 -2.22 -10.82
N VAL A 225 18.19 -3.42 -10.70
CA VAL A 225 18.87 -4.55 -10.07
C VAL A 225 20.09 -4.99 -10.89
N ASP A 226 19.93 -5.21 -12.19
CA ASP A 226 20.97 -5.79 -13.04
C ASP A 226 22.10 -4.80 -13.37
N GLU A 227 21.77 -3.53 -13.60
CA GLU A 227 22.72 -2.49 -14.01
C GLU A 227 23.24 -1.72 -12.79
N HIS A 228 22.35 -1.14 -11.98
CA HIS A 228 22.78 -0.26 -10.91
C HIS A 228 23.38 -1.03 -9.74
N PHE A 229 22.64 -2.00 -9.20
CA PHE A 229 23.12 -2.77 -8.05
C PHE A 229 24.16 -3.83 -8.45
N GLY A 230 23.91 -4.55 -9.55
CA GLY A 230 24.82 -5.57 -10.06
C GLY A 230 26.12 -5.03 -10.66
N LYS A 231 26.08 -3.93 -11.42
CA LYS A 231 27.24 -3.43 -12.19
C LYS A 231 27.70 -2.02 -11.78
N GLY A 232 27.01 -1.35 -10.87
CA GLY A 232 27.32 0.04 -10.50
C GLY A 232 26.98 1.06 -11.59
N GLN A 233 26.09 0.72 -12.52
CA GLN A 233 25.74 1.54 -13.68
C GLN A 233 24.34 2.16 -13.52
N VAL A 234 24.27 3.48 -13.45
CA VAL A 234 22.99 4.20 -13.33
C VAL A 234 22.14 4.00 -14.59
N VAL A 235 20.87 3.65 -14.40
CA VAL A 235 19.91 3.47 -15.49
C VAL A 235 19.40 4.84 -15.96
N SER A 236 20.13 5.47 -16.87
CA SER A 236 19.93 6.87 -17.29
C SER A 236 18.52 7.19 -17.81
N ASP A 237 17.85 6.22 -18.44
CA ASP A 237 16.50 6.39 -18.98
C ASP A 237 15.46 6.76 -17.92
N TYR A 238 15.61 6.18 -16.71
CA TYR A 238 14.74 6.42 -15.56
C TYR A 238 15.34 7.42 -14.56
N ALA A 239 16.65 7.65 -14.63
CA ALA A 239 17.35 8.56 -13.72
C ALA A 239 16.99 10.02 -14.00
N ARG A 240 16.78 10.78 -12.92
CA ARG A 240 16.54 12.22 -12.92
C ARG A 240 17.46 12.86 -11.89
N THR A 241 17.79 14.12 -12.12
CA THR A 241 18.54 14.95 -11.18
C THR A 241 17.67 16.11 -10.69
N PRO A 242 17.87 16.60 -9.45
CA PRO A 242 17.19 17.80 -8.99
C PRO A 242 17.44 18.98 -9.95
N ALA A 243 16.37 19.64 -10.36
CA ALA A 243 16.43 20.77 -11.30
C ALA A 243 15.45 21.88 -10.86
N PRO A 244 15.74 23.16 -11.16
CA PRO A 244 14.86 24.26 -10.79
C PRO A 244 13.57 24.31 -11.63
N GLN A 245 13.53 23.66 -12.79
CA GLN A 245 12.34 23.57 -13.65
C GLN A 245 11.57 22.26 -13.44
N ALA A 246 10.26 22.30 -13.70
CA ALA A 246 9.40 21.12 -13.65
C ALA A 246 9.79 20.10 -14.73
N GLN A 247 10.09 18.88 -14.29
CA GLN A 247 10.39 17.76 -15.16
C GLN A 247 9.11 17.01 -15.54
N ARG A 248 9.11 16.36 -16.71
CA ARG A 248 7.98 15.55 -17.21
C ARG A 248 8.47 14.13 -17.53
N MET A 249 7.54 13.17 -17.44
CA MET A 249 7.77 11.84 -17.98
C MET A 249 7.84 11.93 -19.51
N PRO A 250 8.64 11.07 -20.17
CA PRO A 250 8.59 10.89 -21.62
C PRO A 250 7.16 10.52 -22.05
N ASP A 251 6.77 10.93 -23.24
CA ASP A 251 5.48 10.52 -23.79
C ASP A 251 5.55 9.02 -24.14
N PRO A 252 4.62 8.18 -23.68
CA PRO A 252 4.62 6.77 -24.07
C PRO A 252 4.49 6.55 -25.59
N SER A 253 4.13 7.58 -26.36
CA SER A 253 3.99 7.54 -27.82
C SER A 253 5.21 8.06 -28.61
N SER A 254 6.28 8.49 -27.94
CA SER A 254 7.51 9.00 -28.57
C SER A 254 8.63 7.99 -28.64
#